data_AF-A0AAV4PBQ9-F1
#
_entry.id   AF-A0AAV4PBQ9-F1
#
_cell.length_a   1.000
_cell.length_b   1.000
_cell.length_c   1.000
_cell.angle_alpha   90.00
_cell.angle_beta   90.00
_cell.angle_gamma   90.00
#
_symmetry.space_group_name_H-M   'P 1'
#
loop_
_entity.id
_entity.type
_entity.pdbx_description
1 polymer ?
#
loop_
_entity_poly.entity_id
_entity_poly.type
_entity_poly.pdbx_seq_one_letter_code
_entity_poly.pdbx_strand_id
1 'polypeptide(L)'
;MSIESHVGWINFCKRDLILDDESKILKDGNLTLNCTLEIYEDKAITNAEIEEDNPHVNASLLELSKSFNQLLLEPNFHDITLNVDGVKFLAHKSILSARSPVFKAMMKSPLEAESTSVEISDISKEIVKLMLQYIYSGEVGFINVQTAMGLYYAADKYELIRLKEKCSKILASNLEVSNAIDILLLGDKHFDNDLKFCCIFNS
;
A
#
# COMPACT_ATOMS: atom_id res chain seq x y z
N MET A 1 -6.92 -5.09 -29.77
CA MET A 1 -7.16 -6.34 -30.52
C MET A 1 -7.40 -7.41 -29.48
N SER A 2 -8.67 -7.72 -29.18
CA SER A 2 -9.02 -8.67 -28.11
C SER A 2 -8.84 -10.10 -28.66
N ILE A 3 -8.00 -10.90 -28.01
CA ILE A 3 -7.91 -12.34 -28.28
C ILE A 3 -8.82 -12.99 -27.24
N GLU A 4 -10.08 -13.21 -27.57
CA GLU A 4 -10.91 -14.14 -26.79
C GLU A 4 -10.49 -15.55 -27.18
N SER A 5 -9.48 -16.09 -26.50
CA SER A 5 -9.17 -17.52 -26.60
C SER A 5 -10.16 -18.28 -25.72
N HIS A 6 -11.22 -18.83 -26.32
CA HIS A 6 -12.09 -19.76 -25.62
C HIS A 6 -11.34 -21.07 -25.37
N VAL A 7 -11.12 -21.40 -24.09
CA VAL A 7 -10.52 -22.68 -23.68
C VAL A 7 -11.63 -23.57 -23.15
N GLY A 8 -11.70 -24.80 -23.65
CA GLY A 8 -12.69 -25.78 -23.24
C GLY A 8 -12.65 -27.04 -24.11
N TRP A 9 -13.52 -28.00 -23.79
CA TRP A 9 -13.66 -29.22 -24.59
C TRP A 9 -14.78 -29.07 -25.62
N ILE A 10 -14.43 -29.11 -26.90
CA ILE A 10 -15.40 -29.12 -28.01
C ILE A 10 -16.34 -30.34 -27.90
N ASN A 11 -15.82 -31.46 -27.39
CA ASN A 11 -16.57 -32.69 -27.17
C ASN A 11 -16.50 -33.09 -25.69
N PHE A 12 -17.22 -32.36 -24.84
CA PHE A 12 -17.25 -32.61 -23.39
C PHE A 12 -18.04 -33.87 -23.01
N CYS A 13 -19.25 -34.04 -23.56
CA CYS A 13 -20.12 -35.17 -23.25
C CYS A 13 -21.08 -35.46 -24.41
N LYS A 14 -21.43 -36.73 -24.63
CA LYS A 14 -22.39 -37.12 -25.67
C LYS A 14 -23.81 -36.74 -25.24
N ARG A 15 -24.58 -36.17 -26.16
CA ARG A 15 -25.99 -35.82 -25.94
C ARG A 15 -26.81 -37.02 -25.44
N ASP A 16 -26.61 -38.19 -26.03
CA ASP A 16 -27.37 -39.39 -25.67
C ASP A 16 -27.14 -39.82 -24.22
N LEU A 17 -25.94 -39.58 -23.68
CA LEU A 17 -25.62 -39.87 -22.28
C LEU A 17 -26.29 -38.85 -21.33
N ILE A 18 -26.40 -37.58 -21.75
CA ILE A 18 -27.08 -36.53 -20.95
C ILE A 18 -28.59 -36.78 -20.89
N LEU A 19 -29.16 -37.27 -22.00
CA LEU A 19 -30.60 -37.51 -22.13
C LEU A 19 -31.02 -38.92 -21.67
N ASP A 20 -30.08 -39.77 -21.27
CA ASP A 20 -30.37 -41.08 -20.73
C ASP A 20 -30.87 -40.95 -19.28
N ASP A 21 -32.11 -41.38 -19.04
CA ASP A 21 -32.75 -41.33 -17.72
C ASP A 21 -32.00 -42.17 -16.67
N GLU A 22 -31.27 -43.21 -17.09
CA GLU A 22 -30.46 -44.04 -16.19
C GLU A 22 -29.19 -43.32 -15.71
N SER A 23 -28.67 -42.38 -16.52
CA SER A 23 -27.45 -41.63 -16.21
C SER A 23 -27.60 -40.70 -14.99
N LYS A 24 -28.83 -40.28 -14.68
CA LYS A 24 -29.18 -39.29 -13.64
C LYS A 24 -28.43 -37.95 -13.77
N ILE A 25 -27.88 -37.66 -14.96
CA ILE A 25 -27.12 -36.44 -15.25
C ILE A 25 -28.08 -35.25 -15.36
N LEU A 26 -29.21 -35.44 -16.06
CA LEU A 26 -30.28 -34.46 -16.14
C LEU A 26 -31.26 -34.70 -14.99
N LYS A 27 -31.45 -33.71 -14.12
CA LYS A 27 -32.39 -33.79 -12.99
C LYS A 27 -33.47 -32.75 -13.16
N ASP A 28 -34.72 -33.19 -13.31
CA ASP A 28 -35.88 -32.32 -13.53
C ASP A 28 -35.68 -31.33 -14.70
N GLY A 29 -35.03 -31.80 -15.77
CA GLY A 29 -34.69 -30.98 -16.94
C GLY A 29 -33.48 -30.06 -16.77
N ASN A 30 -32.82 -30.07 -15.61
CA ASN A 30 -31.65 -29.25 -15.33
C ASN A 30 -30.35 -30.05 -15.45
N LEU A 31 -29.38 -29.48 -16.17
CA LEU A 31 -28.01 -29.96 -16.25
C LEU A 31 -27.12 -29.05 -15.40
N THR A 32 -26.48 -29.61 -14.37
CA THR A 32 -25.53 -28.87 -13.52
C THR A 32 -24.10 -29.19 -13.94
N LEU A 33 -23.37 -28.17 -14.38
CA LEU A 33 -21.95 -28.28 -14.70
C LEU A 33 -21.14 -27.75 -13.52
N ASN A 34 -20.32 -28.61 -12.92
CA ASN A 34 -19.36 -28.20 -11.90
C ASN A 34 -18.01 -27.92 -12.58
N CYS A 35 -17.61 -26.66 -12.57
CA CYS A 35 -16.31 -26.23 -13.07
C CYS A 35 -15.42 -25.87 -11.88
N THR A 36 -14.25 -26.49 -11.80
CA THR A 36 -13.20 -26.12 -10.83
C THR A 36 -12.07 -25.47 -11.61
N LEU A 37 -11.75 -24.22 -11.26
CA LEU A 37 -10.62 -23.50 -11.83
C LEU A 37 -9.49 -23.48 -10.81
N GLU A 38 -8.35 -24.07 -11.16
CA GLU A 38 -7.10 -23.93 -10.43
C GLU A 38 -6.23 -22.92 -11.16
N ILE A 39 -6.06 -21.74 -10.56
CA ILE A 39 -5.20 -20.68 -11.11
C ILE A 39 -3.80 -20.90 -10.58
N TYR A 40 -2.88 -21.19 -11.48
CA TYR A 40 -1.46 -21.22 -11.18
C TYR A 40 -0.89 -19.85 -11.52
N GLU A 41 -0.55 -19.07 -10.50
CA GLU A 41 0.34 -17.94 -10.72
C GLU A 41 1.70 -18.50 -11.11
N ASP A 42 2.09 -18.29 -12.35
CA ASP A 42 3.49 -18.34 -12.70
C ASP A 42 4.12 -17.25 -11.83
N LYS A 43 4.82 -17.65 -10.76
CA LYS A 43 5.81 -16.76 -10.17
C LYS A 43 6.81 -16.55 -11.29
N ALA A 44 6.55 -15.56 -12.14
CA ALA A 44 7.61 -14.83 -12.75
C ALA A 44 8.59 -14.64 -11.61
N ILE A 45 9.77 -15.21 -11.79
CA ILE A 45 10.95 -14.70 -11.12
C ILE A 45 10.99 -13.27 -11.65
N THR A 46 10.18 -12.39 -11.05
CA THR A 46 10.53 -11.01 -10.95
C THR A 46 11.91 -11.10 -10.35
N ASN A 47 12.84 -10.33 -10.88
CA ASN A 47 14.04 -10.02 -10.13
C ASN A 47 13.64 -9.19 -8.88
N ALA A 48 12.59 -9.59 -8.12
CA ALA A 48 12.56 -9.46 -6.69
C ALA A 48 13.77 -10.23 -6.22
N GLU A 49 14.87 -9.48 -6.20
CA GLU A 49 15.99 -9.60 -5.31
C GLU A 49 16.14 -11.04 -4.82
N ILE A 50 17.10 -11.73 -5.42
CA ILE A 50 17.96 -12.54 -4.57
C ILE A 50 18.50 -11.53 -3.54
N GLU A 51 17.74 -11.28 -2.47
CA GLU A 51 18.32 -10.95 -1.18
C GLU A 51 19.18 -12.17 -0.89
N GLU A 52 20.42 -12.14 -1.38
CA GLU A 52 21.49 -12.83 -0.70
C GLU A 52 21.43 -12.28 0.71
N ASP A 53 20.80 -13.07 1.57
CA ASP A 53 20.62 -12.88 3.00
C ASP A 53 22.03 -12.73 3.60
N ASN A 54 22.59 -11.53 3.49
CA ASN A 54 23.88 -11.17 4.02
C ASN A 54 23.62 -10.59 5.41
N PRO A 55 23.68 -11.42 6.47
CA PRO A 55 23.26 -11.02 7.80
C PRO A 55 24.04 -9.81 8.32
N HIS A 56 25.26 -9.58 7.82
CA HIS A 56 26.08 -8.43 8.19
C HIS A 56 25.55 -7.11 7.60
N VAL A 57 25.08 -7.10 6.35
CA VAL A 57 24.50 -5.91 5.71
C VAL A 57 23.18 -5.53 6.39
N ASN A 58 22.35 -6.53 6.70
CA ASN A 58 21.07 -6.32 7.37
C ASN A 58 21.24 -5.79 8.80
N ALA A 59 22.24 -6.26 9.54
CA ALA A 59 22.53 -5.76 10.89
C ALA A 59 23.00 -4.28 10.87
N SER A 60 23.90 -3.92 9.95
CA SER A 60 24.41 -2.54 9.85
C SER A 60 23.32 -1.55 9.44
N LEU A 61 22.44 -1.91 8.49
CA LEU A 61 21.31 -1.08 8.09
C LEU A 61 20.28 -0.92 9.21
N LEU A 62 20.04 -1.98 9.99
CA LEU A 62 19.15 -1.91 11.15
C LEU A 62 19.71 -1.01 12.25
N GLU A 63 21.02 -1.06 12.52
CA GLU A 63 21.67 -0.15 13.46
C GLU A 63 21.57 1.29 12.99
N LEU A 64 21.86 1.55 11.70
CA LEU A 64 21.71 2.87 11.09
C LEU A 64 20.28 3.41 11.22
N SER A 65 19.28 2.59 10.90
CA SER A 65 17.85 2.92 11.06
C SER A 65 17.52 3.32 12.49
N LYS A 66 18.00 2.55 13.48
CA LYS A 66 17.82 2.86 14.91
C LYS A 66 18.50 4.18 15.29
N SER A 67 19.74 4.41 14.85
CA SER A 67 20.46 5.65 15.11
C SER A 67 19.74 6.87 14.55
N PHE A 68 19.23 6.81 13.32
CA PHE A 68 18.44 7.90 12.74
C PHE A 68 17.12 8.07 13.49
N ASN A 69 16.44 7.00 13.88
CA ASN A 69 15.21 7.12 14.67
C ASN A 69 15.46 7.78 16.04
N GLN A 70 16.64 7.60 16.66
CA GLN A 70 17.01 8.32 17.88
C GLN A 70 17.19 9.82 17.64
N LEU A 71 17.72 10.24 16.49
CA LEU A 71 17.81 11.66 16.14
C LEU A 71 16.45 12.36 16.14
N LEU A 72 15.37 11.66 15.77
CA LEU A 72 14.01 12.22 15.84
C LEU A 72 13.54 12.48 17.28
N LEU A 73 14.09 11.76 18.27
CA LEU A 73 13.70 11.85 19.68
C LEU A 73 14.60 12.80 20.48
N GLU A 74 15.85 12.99 20.04
CA GLU A 74 16.81 13.88 20.69
C GLU A 74 16.56 15.34 20.30
N PRO A 75 16.57 16.31 21.24
CA PRO A 75 16.21 17.69 20.93
C PRO A 75 17.25 18.47 20.10
N ASN A 76 18.43 17.88 19.85
CA ASN A 76 19.58 18.58 19.27
C ASN A 76 19.50 18.67 17.74
N PHE A 77 20.11 19.71 17.17
CA PHE A 77 20.32 19.89 15.71
C PHE A 77 19.07 19.98 14.82
N HIS A 78 17.88 19.98 15.41
CA HIS A 78 16.65 20.32 14.71
C HIS A 78 16.71 21.74 14.16
N ASP A 79 16.41 21.87 12.88
CA ASP A 79 16.44 23.11 12.11
C ASP A 79 15.07 23.44 11.49
N ILE A 80 14.04 22.63 11.80
CA ILE A 80 12.65 22.85 11.39
C ILE A 80 11.65 22.31 12.42
N THR A 81 10.51 22.99 12.54
CA THR A 81 9.35 22.58 13.34
C THR A 81 8.12 22.37 12.46
N LEU A 82 7.56 21.16 12.45
CA LEU A 82 6.25 20.89 11.85
C LEU A 82 5.16 21.13 12.90
N ASN A 83 4.22 22.04 12.63
CA ASN A 83 3.09 22.34 13.50
C ASN A 83 1.85 21.59 13.00
N VAL A 84 1.20 20.84 13.88
CA VAL A 84 -0.01 20.06 13.60
C VAL A 84 -1.01 20.32 14.71
N ASP A 85 -2.07 21.08 14.45
CA ASP A 85 -3.09 21.44 15.44
C ASP A 85 -2.49 21.98 16.77
N GLY A 86 -1.46 22.82 16.67
CA GLY A 86 -0.73 23.39 17.81
C GLY A 86 0.30 22.46 18.46
N VAL A 87 0.39 21.19 18.06
CA VAL A 87 1.46 20.27 18.46
C VAL A 87 2.69 20.48 17.59
N LYS A 88 3.86 20.61 18.23
CA LYS A 88 5.14 20.85 17.56
C LYS A 88 5.94 19.57 17.42
N PHE A 89 6.34 19.23 16.19
CA PHE A 89 7.28 18.16 15.89
C PHE A 89 8.60 18.78 15.42
N LEU A 90 9.66 18.59 16.19
CA LEU A 90 11.00 19.01 15.79
C LEU A 90 11.57 17.98 14.80
N ALA A 91 12.25 18.46 13.75
CA ALA A 91 12.82 17.60 12.72
C ALA A 91 14.05 18.24 12.05
N HIS A 92 14.64 17.51 11.11
CA HIS A 92 15.83 17.89 10.36
C HIS A 92 15.50 18.09 8.87
N LYS A 93 15.71 19.29 8.34
CA LYS A 93 15.46 19.65 6.94
C LYS A 93 16.20 18.72 5.99
N SER A 94 17.43 18.35 6.32
CA SER A 94 18.28 17.45 5.53
C SER A 94 17.66 16.06 5.37
N ILE A 95 17.19 15.45 6.46
CA ILE A 95 16.56 14.12 6.47
C ILE A 95 15.22 14.17 5.74
N LEU A 96 14.36 15.15 6.06
CA LEU A 96 13.07 15.32 5.37
C LEU A 96 13.26 15.46 3.85
N SER A 97 14.19 16.33 3.43
CA SER A 97 14.49 16.59 2.01
C SER A 97 15.13 15.40 1.29
N ALA A 98 15.90 14.57 1.99
CA ALA A 98 16.49 13.36 1.41
C ALA A 98 15.43 12.27 1.15
N ARG A 99 14.36 12.25 1.96
CA ARG A 99 13.38 11.17 1.99
C ARG A 99 12.05 11.52 1.30
N SER A 100 11.75 12.80 1.12
CA SER A 100 10.53 13.30 0.48
C SER A 100 10.87 14.38 -0.54
N PRO A 101 10.57 14.16 -1.84
CA PRO A 101 10.67 15.19 -2.86
C PRO A 101 9.84 16.45 -2.55
N VAL A 102 8.68 16.29 -1.91
CA VAL A 102 7.80 17.40 -1.52
C VAL A 102 8.45 18.25 -0.44
N PHE A 103 9.00 17.65 0.63
CA PHE A 103 9.78 18.40 1.61
C PHE A 103 11.01 19.04 0.98
N LYS A 104 11.70 18.35 0.06
CA LYS A 104 12.85 18.92 -0.67
C LYS A 104 12.47 20.15 -1.48
N ALA A 105 11.35 20.12 -2.18
CA ALA A 105 10.85 21.24 -2.96
C ALA A 105 10.44 22.40 -2.04
N MET A 106 9.74 22.10 -0.94
CA MET A 106 9.36 23.06 0.09
C MET A 106 10.60 23.77 0.65
N MET A 107 11.63 23.05 1.09
CA MET A 107 12.87 23.63 1.64
C MET A 107 13.69 24.44 0.63
N LYS A 108 13.48 24.25 -0.67
CA LYS A 108 14.15 25.01 -1.75
C LYS A 108 13.41 26.29 -2.13
N SER A 109 12.15 26.44 -1.73
CA SER A 109 11.38 27.65 -1.99
C SER A 109 11.96 28.82 -1.18
N PRO A 110 12.23 30.01 -1.77
CA PRO A 110 12.83 31.14 -1.05
C PRO A 110 12.07 31.57 0.22
N LEU A 111 10.74 31.45 0.21
CA LEU A 111 9.86 31.78 1.34
C LEU A 111 9.99 30.78 2.51
N GLU A 112 10.15 29.50 2.18
CA GLU A 112 10.16 28.40 3.16
C GLU A 112 11.58 28.01 3.58
N ALA A 113 12.59 28.36 2.77
CA ALA A 113 14.00 28.13 3.08
C ALA A 113 14.42 28.91 4.35
N GLU A 114 13.95 30.16 4.47
CA GLU A 114 14.17 31.00 5.65
C GLU A 114 13.21 30.68 6.81
N SER A 115 12.09 30.00 6.53
CA SER A 115 11.18 29.55 7.55
C SER A 115 11.80 28.41 8.38
N THR A 116 11.62 28.49 9.70
CA THR A 116 11.95 27.42 10.65
C THR A 116 10.72 26.61 11.04
N SER A 117 9.56 26.88 10.43
CA SER A 117 8.31 26.21 10.77
C SER A 117 7.37 26.00 9.59
N VAL A 118 6.77 24.82 9.52
CA VAL A 118 5.80 24.42 8.48
C VAL A 118 4.51 23.97 9.15
N GLU A 119 3.37 24.43 8.65
CA GLU A 119 2.06 24.04 9.16
C GLU A 119 1.46 22.89 8.34
N ILE A 120 0.95 21.87 9.04
CA ILE A 120 0.28 20.71 8.47
C ILE A 120 -1.12 20.65 9.08
N SER A 121 -2.14 20.98 8.30
CA SER A 121 -3.52 21.15 8.78
C SER A 121 -4.48 20.04 8.36
N ASP A 122 -4.06 19.15 7.47
CA ASP A 122 -4.91 18.12 6.83
C ASP A 122 -4.52 16.69 7.22
N ILE A 123 -3.59 16.53 8.16
CA ILE A 123 -3.10 15.23 8.64
C ILE A 123 -3.05 15.28 10.17
N SER A 124 -3.61 14.27 10.83
CA SER A 124 -3.60 14.23 12.30
C SER A 124 -2.19 14.08 12.86
N LYS A 125 -1.98 14.58 14.09
CA LYS A 125 -0.71 14.47 14.81
C LYS A 125 -0.21 13.03 14.96
N GLU A 126 -1.12 12.05 15.09
CA GLU A 126 -0.78 10.63 15.18
C GLU A 126 -0.18 10.11 13.86
N ILE A 127 -0.77 10.51 12.74
CA ILE A 127 -0.28 10.13 11.41
C ILE A 127 1.04 10.84 11.10
N VAL A 128 1.18 12.13 11.42
CA VAL A 128 2.45 12.85 11.24
C VAL A 128 3.57 12.20 12.05
N LYS A 129 3.30 11.78 13.29
CA LYS A 129 4.28 11.06 14.12
C LYS A 129 4.77 9.78 13.46
N LEU A 130 3.85 8.97 12.92
CA LEU A 130 4.20 7.72 12.23
C LEU A 130 4.91 7.97 10.89
N MET A 131 4.51 9.01 10.16
CA MET A 131 5.18 9.44 8.94
C MET A 131 6.63 9.87 9.22
N LEU A 132 6.86 10.62 10.30
CA LEU A 132 8.21 10.99 10.72
C LEU A 132 9.02 9.77 11.13
N GLN A 133 8.45 8.85 11.91
CA GLN A 133 9.13 7.59 12.24
C GLN A 133 9.57 6.85 10.98
N TYR A 134 8.71 6.76 9.97
CA TYR A 134 9.06 6.15 8.68
C TYR A 134 10.18 6.90 7.96
N ILE A 135 10.12 8.23 7.91
CA ILE A 135 11.13 9.04 7.23
C ILE A 135 12.53 8.77 7.80
N TYR A 136 12.65 8.65 9.13
CA TYR A 136 13.93 8.45 9.81
C TYR A 136 14.38 6.99 9.84
N SER A 137 13.46 6.03 10.02
CA SER A 137 13.83 4.63 10.23
C SER A 137 13.61 3.72 9.01
N GLY A 138 12.79 4.15 8.05
CA GLY A 138 12.26 3.29 6.99
C GLY A 138 11.18 2.31 7.47
N GLU A 139 10.83 2.34 8.76
CA GLU A 139 9.87 1.44 9.36
C GLU A 139 8.67 2.18 9.97
N VAL A 140 7.55 1.48 10.02
CA VAL A 140 6.38 1.83 10.83
C VAL A 140 6.01 0.58 11.61
N GLY A 141 5.61 0.77 12.86
CA GLY A 141 5.12 -0.32 13.70
C GLY A 141 3.81 -0.93 13.16
N PHE A 142 3.17 -1.76 13.97
CA PHE A 142 1.86 -2.31 13.64
C PHE A 142 0.83 -1.18 13.49
N ILE A 143 0.14 -1.14 12.34
CA ILE A 143 -0.90 -0.16 12.03
C ILE A 143 -2.19 -0.87 11.66
N ASN A 144 -3.32 -0.37 12.16
CA ASN A 144 -4.65 -0.84 11.79
C ASN A 144 -5.14 -0.16 10.49
N VAL A 145 -6.31 -0.57 9.98
CA VAL A 145 -6.89 -0.03 8.74
C VAL A 145 -7.03 1.50 8.76
N GLN A 146 -7.56 2.07 9.85
CA GLN A 146 -7.77 3.52 9.98
C GLN A 146 -6.44 4.29 9.93
N THR A 147 -5.43 3.81 10.68
CA THR A 147 -4.08 4.38 10.64
C THR A 147 -3.44 4.21 9.27
N ALA A 148 -3.68 3.08 8.59
CA ALA A 148 -3.17 2.83 7.24
C ALA A 148 -3.79 3.77 6.21
N MET A 149 -5.08 4.10 6.30
CA MET A 149 -5.72 5.09 5.43
C MET A 149 -5.11 6.48 5.60
N GLY A 150 -4.93 6.92 6.85
CA GLY A 150 -4.29 8.21 7.15
C GLY A 150 -2.84 8.26 6.67
N LEU A 151 -2.07 7.19 6.91
CA LEU A 151 -0.69 7.09 6.44
C LEU A 151 -0.59 7.01 4.92
N TYR A 152 -1.52 6.33 4.25
CA TYR A 152 -1.59 6.30 2.80
C TYR A 152 -1.76 7.71 2.23
N TYR A 153 -2.71 8.48 2.78
CA TYR A 153 -2.91 9.89 2.40
C TYR A 153 -1.64 10.72 2.59
N ALA A 154 -1.01 10.62 3.77
CA ALA A 154 0.22 11.34 4.07
C ALA A 154 1.38 10.92 3.15
N ALA A 155 1.51 9.62 2.89
CA ALA A 155 2.56 9.08 2.04
C ALA A 155 2.41 9.53 0.59
N ASP A 156 1.19 9.59 0.06
CA ASP A 156 0.95 10.15 -1.28
C ASP A 156 1.28 11.65 -1.32
N LYS A 157 0.76 12.43 -0.35
CA LYS A 157 0.98 13.88 -0.27
C LYS A 157 2.46 14.27 -0.19
N TYR A 158 3.28 13.49 0.49
CA TYR A 158 4.72 13.74 0.65
C TYR A 158 5.61 12.86 -0.25
N GLU A 159 5.03 12.17 -1.23
CA GLU A 159 5.73 11.30 -2.19
C GLU A 159 6.63 10.23 -1.54
N LEU A 160 6.16 9.62 -0.45
CA LEU A 160 6.78 8.50 0.24
C LEU A 160 6.32 7.17 -0.39
N ILE A 161 6.75 6.91 -1.63
CA ILE A 161 6.24 5.83 -2.50
C ILE A 161 6.15 4.46 -1.79
N ARG A 162 7.25 3.99 -1.19
CA ARG A 162 7.29 2.67 -0.51
C ARG A 162 6.36 2.59 0.70
N LEU A 163 6.11 3.70 1.41
CA LEU A 163 5.14 3.75 2.50
C LEU A 163 3.71 3.68 1.94
N LYS A 164 3.43 4.41 0.86
CA LYS A 164 2.13 4.37 0.16
C LYS A 164 1.80 2.93 -0.27
N GLU A 165 2.74 2.24 -0.91
CA GLU A 165 2.60 0.83 -1.33
C GLU A 165 2.33 -0.09 -0.13
N LYS A 166 3.07 0.08 0.97
CA LYS A 166 2.86 -0.71 2.20
C LYS A 166 1.46 -0.51 2.77
N CYS A 167 0.99 0.73 2.82
CA CYS A 167 -0.36 1.04 3.29
C CYS A 167 -1.42 0.49 2.32
N SER A 168 -1.24 0.63 1.01
CA SER A 168 -2.15 0.08 -0.01
C SER A 168 -2.34 -1.44 0.15
N LYS A 169 -1.25 -2.19 0.36
CA LYS A 169 -1.31 -3.64 0.64
C LYS A 169 -2.11 -3.97 1.90
N ILE A 170 -1.89 -3.22 2.98
CA ILE A 170 -2.63 -3.41 4.24
C ILE A 170 -4.12 -3.15 4.04
N LEU A 171 -4.48 -2.10 3.30
CA LEU A 171 -5.88 -1.77 3.01
C LEU A 171 -6.54 -2.85 2.14
N ALA A 172 -5.87 -3.29 1.08
CA ALA A 172 -6.37 -4.35 0.21
C ALA A 172 -6.56 -5.69 0.95
N SER A 173 -5.64 -6.06 1.85
CA SER A 173 -5.73 -7.30 2.63
C SER A 173 -6.78 -7.26 3.76
N ASN A 174 -7.30 -6.08 4.11
CA ASN A 174 -8.30 -5.91 5.16
C ASN A 174 -9.59 -5.27 4.61
N LEU A 175 -9.87 -5.49 3.33
CA LEU A 175 -11.09 -5.02 2.68
C LEU A 175 -12.29 -5.76 3.28
N GLU A 176 -13.26 -5.00 3.78
CA GLU A 176 -14.53 -5.49 4.30
C GLU A 176 -15.67 -4.63 3.74
N VAL A 177 -16.88 -5.18 3.68
CA VAL A 177 -18.08 -4.42 3.24
C VAL A 177 -18.24 -3.10 4.00
N SER A 178 -17.85 -3.07 5.28
CA SER A 178 -17.91 -1.92 6.18
C SER A 178 -16.96 -0.77 5.79
N ASN A 179 -15.84 -1.07 5.12
CA ASN A 179 -14.77 -0.11 4.81
C ASN A 179 -14.50 0.05 3.29
N ALA A 180 -15.14 -0.76 2.45
CA ALA A 180 -14.91 -0.79 1.01
C ALA A 180 -15.18 0.57 0.33
N ILE A 181 -16.23 1.30 0.76
CA ILE A 181 -16.54 2.62 0.21
C ILE A 181 -15.43 3.62 0.52
N ASP A 182 -14.97 3.66 1.77
CA ASP A 182 -13.94 4.61 2.20
C ASP A 182 -12.61 4.32 1.50
N ILE A 183 -12.23 3.04 1.36
CA ILE A 183 -11.03 2.63 0.63
C ILE A 183 -11.15 2.93 -0.87
N LEU A 184 -12.33 2.71 -1.48
CA LEU A 184 -12.58 3.03 -2.88
C LEU A 184 -12.45 4.54 -3.13
N LEU A 185 -13.06 5.38 -2.28
CA LEU A 185 -12.95 6.84 -2.37
C LEU A 185 -11.50 7.30 -2.20
N LEU A 186 -10.74 6.66 -1.32
CA LEU A 186 -9.32 6.93 -1.12
C LEU A 186 -8.50 6.56 -2.38
N GLY A 187 -8.72 5.37 -2.95
CA GLY A 187 -8.11 4.97 -4.20
C GLY A 187 -8.48 5.92 -5.35
N ASP A 188 -9.73 6.38 -5.40
CA ASP A 188 -10.22 7.33 -6.39
C ASP A 188 -9.48 8.67 -6.35
N LYS A 189 -9.47 9.27 -5.16
CA LYS A 189 -8.83 10.56 -4.90
C LYS A 189 -7.34 10.59 -5.23
N HIS A 190 -6.65 9.47 -5.04
CA HIS A 190 -5.19 9.36 -5.20
C HIS A 190 -4.76 8.65 -6.49
N PHE A 191 -5.69 8.46 -7.43
CA PHE A 191 -5.47 7.79 -8.71
C PHE A 191 -4.76 6.42 -8.59
N ASP A 192 -4.99 5.70 -7.50
CA ASP A 192 -4.45 4.36 -7.26
C ASP A 192 -5.45 3.34 -7.80
N ASN A 193 -5.26 3.00 -9.08
CA ASN A 193 -6.15 2.08 -9.77
C ASN A 193 -6.11 0.68 -9.16
N ASP A 194 -4.98 0.23 -8.64
CA ASP A 194 -4.85 -1.10 -8.04
C ASP A 194 -5.72 -1.18 -6.77
N LEU A 195 -5.67 -0.15 -5.92
CA LEU A 195 -6.53 -0.07 -4.74
C LEU A 195 -8.01 0.03 -5.12
N LYS A 196 -8.36 0.79 -6.17
CA LYS A 196 -9.75 0.82 -6.70
C LYS A 196 -10.20 -0.54 -7.20
N PHE A 197 -9.35 -1.24 -7.97
CA PHE A 197 -9.64 -2.56 -8.51
C PHE A 197 -9.89 -3.58 -7.40
N CYS A 198 -9.10 -3.54 -6.33
CA CYS A 198 -9.33 -4.39 -5.15
C CYS A 198 -10.74 -4.21 -4.58
N CYS A 199 -11.23 -2.97 -4.47
CA CYS A 199 -12.57 -2.69 -3.95
C CYS A 199 -13.70 -3.15 -4.89
N ILE A 200 -13.53 -3.06 -6.21
CA ILE A 200 -14.60 -3.36 -7.19
C ILE A 200 -14.78 -4.87 -7.40
N PHE A 201 -13.71 -5.65 -7.28
CA PHE A 201 -13.72 -7.08 -7.59
C PHE A 201 -13.77 -8.01 -6.36
N ASN A 202 -13.50 -7.50 -5.15
CA ASN A 202 -13.57 -8.27 -3.90
C ASN A 202 -14.73 -7.87 -2.97
N SER A 203 -15.62 -6.97 -3.39
CA SER A 203 -16.84 -6.58 -2.65
C SER A 203 -18.04 -7.48 -2.94
#